data_AF-A0A3M2E4P6-F1
#
_entry.id   AF-A0A3M2E4P6-F1
#
_cell.length_a   1.000
_cell.length_b   1.000
_cell.length_c   1.000
_cell.angle_alpha   90.00
_cell.angle_beta   90.00
_cell.angle_gamma   90.00
#
_symmetry.space_group_name_H-M   'P 1'
#
loop_
_entity.id
_entity.type
_entity.pdbx_description
1 polymer ?
#
loop_
_entity_poly.entity_id
_entity_poly.type
_entity_poly.pdbx_seq_one_letter_code
_entity_poly.pdbx_strand_id
1 'polypeptide(L)'
;MPRLDDTRGQIALAFAAIVAGILYPLGFAPIGWWPLTLLSLAIFIGITRWSVRPVLTGFLFGLGLFGAGASWVYVSIHDFGHAAWPIAGMLTALFVIYLALYPALSVFFFRRLEHWIPVHDKPLMWALIWCLLEAVRSELFGGFGWLRAGYSLTTQPWGAWAPVIGEAGILFFVVLSAALVGLNSKSRTSWLLVAMFWIAGPVLDRLRWSAP
;
A
#
# COMPACT_ATOMS: atom_id res chain seq x y z
N MET A 1 14.91 -12.29 13.02
CA MET A 1 14.80 -10.82 12.90
C MET A 1 14.67 -10.25 14.30
N PRO A 2 15.33 -9.13 14.63
CA PRO A 2 15.20 -8.51 15.94
C PRO A 2 13.75 -8.02 16.15
N ARG A 3 13.20 -8.29 17.33
CA ARG A 3 11.86 -7.83 17.76
C ARG A 3 12.05 -6.88 18.93
N LEU A 4 11.19 -5.87 19.03
CA LEU A 4 11.16 -5.01 20.22
C LEU A 4 10.35 -5.70 21.30
N ASP A 5 10.99 -6.32 22.29
CA ASP A 5 10.25 -7.13 23.27
C ASP A 5 9.63 -6.30 24.42
N ASP A 6 9.93 -5.00 24.50
CA ASP A 6 9.31 -4.08 25.45
C ASP A 6 7.90 -3.61 25.00
N THR A 7 6.98 -3.57 25.96
CA THR A 7 5.57 -3.20 25.76
C THR A 7 5.41 -1.79 25.19
N ARG A 8 6.21 -0.81 25.63
CA ARG A 8 6.11 0.57 25.12
C ARG A 8 6.55 0.63 23.66
N GLY A 9 7.59 -0.11 23.31
CA GLY A 9 8.05 -0.28 21.92
C GLY A 9 6.95 -0.84 21.02
N GLN A 10 6.24 -1.88 21.45
CA GLN A 10 5.14 -2.47 20.66
C GLN A 10 3.94 -1.54 20.50
N ILE A 11 3.59 -0.77 21.53
CA ILE A 11 2.54 0.26 21.44
C ILE A 11 2.95 1.35 20.44
N ALA A 12 4.20 1.80 20.49
CA ALA A 12 4.72 2.79 19.55
C ALA A 12 4.68 2.29 18.10
N LEU A 13 5.04 1.01 17.86
CA LEU A 13 4.93 0.40 16.53
C LEU A 13 3.48 0.29 16.05
N ALA A 14 2.55 -0.05 16.94
CA ALA A 14 1.11 -0.11 16.63
C ALA A 14 0.57 1.27 16.23
N PHE A 15 0.93 2.33 16.98
CA PHE A 15 0.55 3.70 16.65
C PHE A 15 1.19 4.16 15.33
N ALA A 16 2.48 3.88 15.14
CA ALA A 16 3.19 4.18 13.91
C ALA A 16 2.56 3.49 12.68
N ALA A 17 2.00 2.29 12.84
CA ALA A 17 1.28 1.60 11.77
C ALA A 17 0.03 2.37 11.33
N ILE A 18 -0.78 2.84 12.28
CA ILE A 18 -1.99 3.64 12.00
C ILE A 18 -1.59 4.94 11.31
N VAL A 19 -0.60 5.66 11.86
CA VAL A 19 -0.11 6.93 11.28
C VAL A 19 0.43 6.69 9.87
N ALA A 20 1.23 5.65 9.65
CA ALA A 20 1.70 5.29 8.31
C ALA A 20 0.51 5.03 7.36
N GLY A 21 -0.51 4.32 7.82
CA GLY A 21 -1.76 4.12 7.07
C GLY A 21 -2.43 5.43 6.67
N ILE A 22 -2.58 6.38 7.60
CA ILE A 22 -3.18 7.70 7.35
C ILE A 22 -2.36 8.54 6.35
N LEU A 23 -1.04 8.38 6.33
CA LEU A 23 -0.17 9.08 5.37
C LEU A 23 -0.38 8.60 3.93
N TYR A 24 -0.78 7.34 3.74
CA TYR A 24 -0.91 6.73 2.41
C TYR A 24 -1.88 7.47 1.47
N PRO A 25 -3.15 7.76 1.86
CA PRO A 25 -4.11 8.44 0.99
C PRO A 25 -3.71 9.89 0.64
N LEU A 26 -2.78 10.51 1.37
CA LEU A 26 -2.32 11.87 1.08
C LEU A 26 -1.57 11.99 -0.26
N GLY A 27 -1.11 10.86 -0.82
CA GLY A 27 -0.54 10.83 -2.16
C GLY A 27 -1.56 10.81 -3.30
N PHE A 28 -2.85 10.74 -2.99
CA PHE A 28 -3.94 10.76 -3.96
C PHE A 28 -4.61 12.14 -3.99
N ALA A 29 -5.40 12.38 -5.04
CA ALA A 29 -6.24 13.58 -5.09
C ALA A 29 -7.16 13.63 -3.85
N PRO A 30 -7.42 14.83 -3.28
CA PRO A 30 -7.06 16.16 -3.80
C PRO A 30 -5.65 16.66 -3.42
N ILE A 31 -4.93 15.98 -2.53
CA ILE A 31 -3.64 16.45 -2.00
C ILE A 31 -2.50 16.18 -2.99
N GLY A 32 -2.43 14.97 -3.54
CA GLY A 32 -1.49 14.60 -4.60
C GLY A 32 -0.02 14.54 -4.19
N TRP A 33 0.29 14.45 -2.89
CA TRP A 33 1.68 14.35 -2.41
C TRP A 33 2.18 12.90 -2.53
N TRP A 34 2.33 12.43 -3.76
CA TRP A 34 2.68 11.04 -4.11
C TRP A 34 3.86 10.44 -3.31
N PRO A 35 4.91 11.18 -2.88
CA PRO A 35 5.98 10.58 -2.08
C PRO A 35 5.50 10.04 -0.73
N LEU A 36 4.38 10.55 -0.19
CA LEU A 36 3.82 10.09 1.08
C LEU A 36 3.22 8.68 0.98
N THR A 37 2.66 8.30 -0.16
CA THR A 37 2.21 6.91 -0.39
C THR A 37 3.40 5.95 -0.37
N LEU A 38 4.51 6.32 -1.01
CA LEU A 38 5.74 5.54 -1.00
C LEU A 38 6.36 5.46 0.40
N LEU A 39 6.45 6.60 1.10
CA LEU A 39 6.99 6.70 2.46
C LEU A 39 6.14 5.88 3.45
N SER A 40 4.81 5.98 3.35
CA SER A 40 3.86 5.20 4.13
C SER A 40 4.14 3.70 4.03
N LEU A 41 4.22 3.17 2.80
CA LEU A 41 4.52 1.76 2.55
C LEU A 41 5.90 1.36 3.08
N ALA A 42 6.92 2.22 2.92
CA ALA A 42 8.27 1.95 3.39
C ALA A 42 8.33 1.86 4.92
N ILE A 43 7.66 2.80 5.62
CA ILE A 43 7.52 2.77 7.08
C ILE A 43 6.79 1.50 7.49
N PHE A 44 5.64 1.20 6.87
CA PHE A 44 4.84 0.02 7.15
C PHE A 44 5.63 -1.29 7.02
N ILE A 45 6.30 -1.50 5.89
CA ILE A 45 7.11 -2.70 5.66
C ILE A 45 8.27 -2.74 6.68
N GLY A 46 8.89 -1.61 6.99
CA GLY A 46 9.94 -1.51 8.00
C GLY A 46 9.49 -1.89 9.41
N ILE A 47 8.38 -1.33 9.90
CA ILE A 47 7.87 -1.60 11.26
C ILE A 47 7.44 -3.04 11.44
N THR A 48 6.94 -3.71 10.39
CA THR A 48 6.51 -5.11 10.50
C THR A 48 7.65 -6.00 10.98
N ARG A 49 8.91 -5.68 10.65
CA ARG A 49 10.12 -6.43 11.04
C ARG A 49 10.31 -6.53 12.54
N TRP A 50 9.97 -5.46 13.25
CA TRP A 50 10.22 -5.26 14.69
C TRP A 50 9.01 -5.60 15.57
N SER A 51 7.83 -5.72 14.95
CA SER A 51 6.59 -6.08 15.64
C SER A 51 6.58 -7.56 16.06
N VAL A 52 6.11 -7.81 17.29
CA VAL A 52 5.83 -9.18 17.77
C VAL A 52 4.50 -9.72 17.24
N ARG A 53 3.61 -8.83 16.78
CA ARG A 53 2.31 -9.15 16.16
C ARG A 53 2.22 -8.52 14.76
N PRO A 54 3.06 -8.95 13.81
CA PRO A 54 3.19 -8.27 12.51
C PRO A 54 1.88 -8.26 11.70
N VAL A 55 1.05 -9.30 11.81
CA VAL A 55 -0.27 -9.35 11.14
C VAL A 55 -1.23 -8.30 11.72
N LEU A 56 -1.24 -8.12 13.04
CA LEU A 56 -2.02 -7.07 13.68
C LEU A 56 -1.51 -5.68 13.27
N THR A 57 -0.18 -5.50 13.14
CA THR A 57 0.41 -4.26 12.58
C THR A 57 -0.09 -4.01 11.16
N GLY A 58 -0.19 -5.05 10.32
CA GLY A 58 -0.84 -4.99 9.00
C GLY A 58 -2.29 -4.51 9.07
N PHE A 59 -3.06 -5.09 9.98
CA PHE A 59 -4.46 -4.70 10.18
C PHE A 59 -4.60 -3.23 10.63
N LEU A 60 -3.79 -2.78 11.60
CA LEU A 60 -3.80 -1.40 12.09
C LEU A 60 -3.38 -0.40 11.01
N PHE A 61 -2.39 -0.75 10.20
CA PHE A 61 -2.04 0.02 9.00
C PHE A 61 -3.23 0.14 8.04
N GLY A 62 -3.91 -0.98 7.78
CA GLY A 62 -5.11 -1.01 6.94
C GLY A 62 -6.25 -0.14 7.49
N LEU A 63 -6.46 -0.13 8.81
CA LEU A 63 -7.45 0.74 9.45
C LEU A 63 -7.12 2.22 9.25
N GLY A 64 -5.85 2.62 9.38
CA GLY A 64 -5.42 3.98 9.09
C GLY A 64 -5.63 4.36 7.62
N LEU A 65 -5.20 3.48 6.72
CA LEU A 65 -5.31 3.65 5.26
C LEU A 65 -6.76 3.82 4.81
N PHE A 66 -7.61 2.83 5.06
CA PHE A 66 -8.98 2.83 4.56
C PHE A 66 -9.92 3.68 5.42
N GLY A 67 -9.62 3.83 6.71
CA GLY A 67 -10.35 4.76 7.58
C GLY A 67 -10.17 6.21 7.12
N ALA A 68 -8.95 6.63 6.77
CA ALA A 68 -8.72 7.98 6.25
C ALA A 68 -9.13 8.11 4.78
N GLY A 69 -8.77 7.14 3.93
CA GLY A 69 -8.91 7.26 2.47
C GLY A 69 -10.27 6.80 1.90
N ALA A 70 -11.07 6.04 2.65
CA ALA A 70 -12.36 5.50 2.19
C ALA A 70 -13.53 5.85 3.14
N SER A 71 -13.32 6.74 4.12
CA SER A 71 -14.40 7.21 5.02
C SER A 71 -15.54 7.92 4.28
N TRP A 72 -15.27 8.50 3.11
CA TRP A 72 -16.30 9.15 2.28
C TRP A 72 -17.44 8.21 1.88
N VAL A 73 -17.23 6.88 1.91
CA VAL A 73 -18.29 5.87 1.67
C VAL A 73 -19.43 6.01 2.69
N TYR A 74 -19.17 6.55 3.87
CA TYR A 74 -20.21 6.90 4.84
C TYR A 74 -21.29 7.78 4.23
N VAL A 75 -20.90 8.84 3.51
CA VAL A 75 -21.82 9.78 2.87
C VAL A 75 -22.67 9.05 1.84
N SER A 76 -22.08 8.13 1.07
CA SER A 76 -22.81 7.30 0.11
C SER A 76 -23.89 6.45 0.78
N ILE A 77 -23.57 5.80 1.90
CA ILE A 77 -24.51 4.92 2.63
C ILE A 77 -25.60 5.73 3.34
N HIS A 78 -25.23 6.85 3.95
CA HIS A 78 -26.17 7.69 4.70
C HIS A 78 -27.13 8.44 3.77
N ASP A 79 -26.59 9.16 2.78
CA ASP A 79 -27.39 10.09 1.97
C ASP A 79 -28.14 9.38 0.84
N PHE A 80 -27.48 8.44 0.13
CA PHE A 80 -28.07 7.72 -0.99
C PHE A 80 -28.69 6.38 -0.58
N GLY A 81 -28.14 5.74 0.46
CA GLY A 81 -28.74 4.54 1.04
C GLY A 81 -29.87 4.82 2.03
N HIS A 82 -30.10 6.10 2.37
CA HIS A 82 -31.09 6.55 3.37
C HIS A 82 -30.98 5.82 4.72
N ALA A 83 -29.79 5.35 5.07
CA ALA A 83 -29.54 4.66 6.33
C ALA A 83 -29.41 5.68 7.47
N ALA A 84 -29.99 5.36 8.64
CA ALA A 84 -29.79 6.19 9.83
C ALA A 84 -28.29 6.29 10.18
N TRP A 85 -27.86 7.43 10.72
CA TRP A 85 -26.46 7.73 11.01
C TRP A 85 -25.68 6.63 11.79
N PRO A 86 -26.26 5.90 12.78
CA PRO A 86 -25.51 4.84 13.47
C PRO A 86 -25.29 3.62 12.57
N ILE A 87 -26.27 3.31 11.71
CA ILE A 87 -26.22 2.18 10.78
C ILE A 87 -25.19 2.48 9.69
N ALA A 88 -25.22 3.67 9.11
CA ALA A 88 -24.23 4.09 8.11
C ALA A 88 -22.81 4.06 8.67
N GLY A 89 -22.62 4.52 9.91
CA GLY A 89 -21.33 4.45 10.62
C GLY A 89 -20.87 3.01 10.83
N MET A 90 -21.75 2.14 11.32
CA MET A 90 -21.45 0.72 11.52
C MET A 90 -21.06 0.02 10.21
N LEU A 91 -21.82 0.23 9.13
CA LEU A 91 -21.54 -0.37 7.82
C LEU A 91 -20.20 0.13 7.25
N THR A 92 -19.90 1.43 7.41
CA THR A 92 -18.61 2.00 6.99
C THR A 92 -17.46 1.40 7.80
N ALA A 93 -17.63 1.23 9.11
CA ALA A 93 -16.61 0.60 9.96
C ALA A 93 -16.37 -0.86 9.57
N LEU A 94 -17.42 -1.64 9.32
CA LEU A 94 -17.31 -3.02 8.84
C LEU A 94 -16.59 -3.09 7.48
N PHE A 95 -16.90 -2.15 6.59
CA PHE A 95 -16.25 -2.05 5.29
C PHE A 95 -14.75 -1.74 5.41
N VAL A 96 -14.38 -0.77 6.25
CA VAL A 96 -12.97 -0.45 6.54
C VAL A 96 -12.24 -1.63 7.18
N ILE A 97 -12.89 -2.35 8.12
CA ILE A 97 -12.33 -3.57 8.73
C ILE A 97 -12.07 -4.64 7.66
N TYR A 98 -13.04 -4.87 6.77
CA TYR A 98 -12.88 -5.81 5.65
C TYR A 98 -11.69 -5.44 4.76
N LEU A 99 -11.56 -4.17 4.36
CA LEU A 99 -10.45 -3.71 3.54
C LEU A 99 -9.10 -3.82 4.28
N ALA A 100 -9.09 -3.54 5.59
CA ALA A 100 -7.89 -3.65 6.43
C ALA A 100 -7.36 -5.09 6.57
N LEU A 101 -8.17 -6.11 6.24
CA LEU A 101 -7.70 -7.49 6.16
C LEU A 101 -6.68 -7.69 5.04
N TYR A 102 -6.72 -6.92 3.95
CA TYR A 102 -5.79 -7.11 2.81
C TYR A 102 -4.33 -6.76 3.16
N PRO A 103 -4.03 -5.61 3.80
CA PRO A 103 -2.69 -5.37 4.34
C PRO A 103 -2.28 -6.40 5.41
N ALA A 104 -3.21 -6.83 6.27
CA ALA A 104 -2.95 -7.89 7.26
C ALA A 104 -2.56 -9.22 6.60
N LEU A 105 -3.30 -9.62 5.57
CA LEU A 105 -3.04 -10.80 4.75
C LEU A 105 -1.69 -10.70 4.03
N SER A 106 -1.34 -9.51 3.54
CA SER A 106 -0.03 -9.27 2.91
C SER A 106 1.11 -9.60 3.87
N VAL A 107 1.01 -9.13 5.11
CA VAL A 107 1.98 -9.47 6.16
C VAL A 107 1.93 -10.96 6.49
N PHE A 108 0.75 -11.54 6.61
CA PHE A 108 0.58 -12.96 6.92
C PHE A 108 1.28 -13.86 5.90
N PHE A 109 1.01 -13.67 4.60
CA PHE A 109 1.65 -14.45 3.54
C PHE A 109 3.15 -14.19 3.49
N PHE A 110 3.59 -12.94 3.64
CA PHE A 110 5.01 -12.61 3.69
C PHE A 110 5.70 -13.38 4.83
N ARG A 111 5.17 -13.32 6.05
CA ARG A 111 5.71 -14.02 7.23
C ARG A 111 5.68 -15.53 7.09
N ARG A 112 4.68 -16.08 6.41
CA ARG A 112 4.60 -17.53 6.16
C ARG A 112 5.65 -18.00 5.16
N LEU A 113 5.97 -17.19 4.16
CA LEU A 113 6.84 -17.57 3.05
C LEU A 113 8.29 -17.11 3.21
N GLU A 114 8.58 -16.12 4.06
CA GLU A 114 9.90 -15.45 4.11
C GLU A 114 11.10 -16.33 4.53
N HIS A 115 10.85 -17.53 5.05
CA HIS A 115 11.92 -18.48 5.40
C HIS A 115 12.36 -19.34 4.21
N TRP A 116 11.50 -19.46 3.19
CA TRP A 116 11.82 -20.15 1.93
C TRP A 116 12.53 -19.25 0.91
N ILE A 117 12.51 -17.94 1.14
CA ILE A 117 12.98 -16.94 0.18
C ILE A 117 14.30 -16.31 0.65
N PRO A 118 15.33 -16.24 -0.21
CA PRO A 118 16.58 -15.57 0.09
C PRO A 118 16.36 -14.11 0.52
N VAL A 119 17.22 -13.61 1.41
CA VAL A 119 17.09 -12.25 1.97
C VAL A 119 17.05 -11.17 0.87
N HIS A 120 17.80 -11.36 -0.21
CA HIS A 120 17.85 -10.42 -1.34
C HIS A 120 16.54 -10.37 -2.15
N ASP A 121 15.74 -11.42 -2.13
CA ASP A 121 14.50 -11.53 -2.92
C ASP A 121 13.25 -11.18 -2.09
N LYS A 122 13.40 -10.92 -0.79
CA LYS A 122 12.28 -10.50 0.08
C LYS A 122 11.55 -9.24 -0.39
N PRO A 123 12.21 -8.19 -0.94
CA PRO A 123 11.51 -7.03 -1.49
C PRO A 123 10.63 -7.39 -2.69
N LEU A 124 11.10 -8.30 -3.54
CA LEU A 124 10.34 -8.79 -4.70
C LEU A 124 9.10 -9.56 -4.24
N MET A 125 9.27 -10.45 -3.25
CA MET A 125 8.16 -11.17 -2.65
C MET A 125 7.11 -10.22 -2.06
N TRP A 126 7.52 -9.15 -1.35
CA TRP A 126 6.59 -8.13 -0.86
C TRP A 126 5.77 -7.50 -1.97
N ALA A 127 6.43 -7.05 -3.03
CA ALA A 127 5.77 -6.41 -4.17
C ALA A 127 4.76 -7.35 -4.83
N LEU A 128 5.13 -8.62 -5.04
CA LEU A 128 4.24 -9.63 -5.63
C LEU A 128 3.03 -9.92 -4.74
N ILE A 129 3.24 -10.17 -3.45
CA ILE A 129 2.14 -10.45 -2.50
C ILE A 129 1.16 -9.28 -2.45
N TRP A 130 1.68 -8.05 -2.35
CA TRP A 130 0.84 -6.85 -2.32
C TRP A 130 0.02 -6.70 -3.61
N CYS A 131 0.66 -6.82 -4.78
CA CYS A 131 -0.03 -6.70 -6.06
C CYS A 131 -1.12 -7.77 -6.24
N LEU A 132 -0.83 -9.02 -5.85
CA LEU A 132 -1.80 -10.10 -5.91
C LEU A 132 -3.01 -9.83 -5.01
N LEU A 133 -2.77 -9.39 -3.77
CA LEU A 133 -3.87 -9.08 -2.84
C LEU A 133 -4.65 -7.83 -3.24
N GLU A 134 -4.01 -6.82 -3.82
CA GLU A 134 -4.73 -5.69 -4.39
C GLU A 134 -5.56 -6.07 -5.63
N ALA A 135 -5.07 -6.98 -6.47
CA ALA A 135 -5.85 -7.53 -7.58
C ALA A 135 -7.05 -8.33 -7.08
N VAL A 136 -6.88 -9.17 -6.05
CA VAL A 136 -8.01 -9.85 -5.41
C VAL A 136 -8.99 -8.84 -4.81
N ARG A 137 -8.49 -7.79 -4.13
CA ARG A 137 -9.34 -6.73 -3.56
C ARG A 137 -10.12 -5.96 -4.62
N SER A 138 -9.56 -5.76 -5.81
CA SER A 138 -10.23 -5.01 -6.88
C SER A 138 -11.30 -5.80 -7.61
N GLU A 139 -11.38 -7.13 -7.44
CA GLU A 139 -12.31 -8.00 -8.18
C GLU A 139 -13.27 -8.78 -7.27
N LEU A 140 -12.83 -9.18 -6.07
CA LEU A 140 -13.61 -10.05 -5.18
C LEU A 140 -14.88 -9.35 -4.67
N PHE A 141 -16.02 -10.07 -4.70
CA PHE A 141 -17.34 -9.57 -4.26
C PHE A 141 -17.79 -8.26 -4.94
N GLY A 142 -17.46 -8.08 -6.22
CA GLY A 142 -17.74 -6.85 -6.95
C GLY A 142 -16.64 -5.80 -6.86
N GLY A 143 -15.62 -6.04 -6.03
CA GLY A 143 -14.35 -5.34 -6.06
C GLY A 143 -14.35 -3.94 -5.45
N PHE A 144 -13.22 -3.56 -4.85
CA PHE A 144 -12.95 -2.18 -4.43
C PHE A 144 -11.55 -1.78 -4.87
N GLY A 145 -11.42 -1.27 -6.10
CA GLY A 145 -10.16 -0.88 -6.72
C GLY A 145 -9.59 0.49 -6.30
N TRP A 146 -10.12 1.11 -5.24
CA TRP A 146 -9.64 2.42 -4.77
C TRP A 146 -8.32 2.32 -4.00
N LEU A 147 -7.60 3.45 -3.93
CA LEU A 147 -6.35 3.60 -3.17
C LEU A 147 -5.25 2.59 -3.55
N ARG A 148 -5.21 2.15 -4.81
CA ARG A 148 -4.10 1.35 -5.32
C ARG A 148 -2.88 2.25 -5.52
N ALA A 149 -1.71 1.84 -5.01
CA ALA A 149 -0.54 2.71 -4.96
C ALA A 149 -0.08 3.21 -6.34
N GLY A 150 -0.33 2.44 -7.41
CA GLY A 150 0.03 2.82 -8.78
C GLY A 150 -0.65 4.11 -9.23
N TYR A 151 -1.90 4.35 -8.83
CA TYR A 151 -2.62 5.58 -9.13
C TYR A 151 -2.04 6.84 -8.49
N SER A 152 -1.21 6.73 -7.45
CA SER A 152 -0.51 7.91 -6.90
C SER A 152 0.47 8.54 -7.91
N LEU A 153 0.91 7.77 -8.91
CA LEU A 153 1.88 8.20 -9.92
C LEU A 153 1.26 8.44 -11.30
N THR A 154 0.00 8.10 -11.55
CA THR A 154 -0.58 8.17 -12.90
C THR A 154 -0.75 9.60 -13.42
N THR A 155 -0.87 10.58 -12.53
CA THR A 155 -0.89 12.02 -12.88
C THR A 155 0.50 12.66 -12.86
N GLN A 156 1.55 11.88 -12.56
CA GLN A 156 2.94 12.30 -12.49
C GLN A 156 3.69 11.79 -13.73
N PRO A 157 4.96 12.19 -13.97
CA PRO A 157 5.71 11.71 -15.15
C PRO A 157 5.84 10.18 -15.24
N TRP A 158 5.76 9.46 -14.11
CA TRP A 158 5.74 8.00 -14.10
C TRP A 158 4.43 7.38 -14.57
N GLY A 159 3.37 8.17 -14.76
CA GLY A 159 2.14 7.77 -15.42
C GLY A 159 2.37 7.36 -16.88
N ALA A 160 3.44 7.84 -17.52
CA ALA A 160 3.86 7.42 -18.85
C ALA A 160 4.22 5.93 -18.96
N TRP A 161 4.39 5.23 -17.83
CA TRP A 161 4.51 3.77 -17.80
C TRP A 161 3.19 3.04 -18.01
N ALA A 162 2.04 3.69 -17.79
CA ALA A 162 0.74 3.04 -17.81
C ALA A 162 0.41 2.35 -19.15
N PRO A 163 0.73 2.92 -20.33
CA PRO A 163 0.52 2.23 -21.61
C PRO A 163 1.43 1.01 -21.83
N VAL A 164 2.56 0.92 -21.12
CA VAL A 164 3.58 -0.14 -21.33
C VAL A 164 3.35 -1.31 -20.39
N ILE A 165 3.16 -1.03 -19.10
CA ILE A 165 3.10 -2.06 -18.03
C ILE A 165 1.78 -2.03 -17.25
N GLY A 166 0.85 -1.16 -17.61
CA GLY A 166 -0.40 -0.95 -16.89
C GLY A 166 -0.21 -0.30 -15.51
N GLU A 167 -1.31 0.07 -14.86
CA GLU A 167 -1.28 0.55 -13.47
C GLU A 167 -0.73 -0.50 -12.52
N ALA A 168 -1.03 -1.78 -12.75
CA ALA A 168 -0.53 -2.87 -11.93
C ALA A 168 1.02 -2.98 -11.97
N GLY A 169 1.65 -2.69 -13.11
CA GLY A 169 3.10 -2.61 -13.21
C GLY A 169 3.68 -1.43 -12.43
N ILE A 170 3.03 -0.26 -12.49
CA ILE A 170 3.42 0.92 -11.69
C ILE A 170 3.28 0.60 -10.19
N LEU A 171 2.16 0.02 -9.76
CA LEU A 171 1.92 -0.46 -8.41
C LEU A 171 3.06 -1.37 -7.92
N PHE A 172 3.46 -2.34 -8.75
CA PHE A 172 4.55 -3.25 -8.44
C PHE A 172 5.86 -2.50 -8.16
N PHE A 173 6.24 -1.54 -9.00
CA PHE A 173 7.46 -0.77 -8.80
C PHE A 173 7.40 0.19 -7.60
N VAL A 174 6.23 0.76 -7.30
CA VAL A 174 6.02 1.56 -6.09
C VAL A 174 6.24 0.71 -4.83
N VAL A 175 5.61 -0.47 -4.76
CA VAL A 175 5.74 -1.36 -3.60
C VAL A 175 7.15 -1.93 -3.52
N LEU A 176 7.77 -2.29 -4.64
CA LEU A 176 9.15 -2.78 -4.67
C LEU A 176 10.12 -1.71 -4.13
N SER A 177 9.94 -0.46 -4.53
CA SER A 177 10.73 0.68 -4.03
C SER A 177 10.58 0.84 -2.53
N ALA A 178 9.33 0.83 -2.03
CA ALA A 178 9.04 0.90 -0.60
C ALA A 178 9.64 -0.29 0.17
N ALA A 179 9.56 -1.49 -0.39
CA ALA A 179 10.08 -2.71 0.24
C ALA A 179 11.61 -2.72 0.31
N LEU A 180 12.30 -2.20 -0.70
CA LEU A 180 13.77 -2.05 -0.67
C LEU A 180 14.22 -1.14 0.47
N VAL A 181 13.54 -0.01 0.64
CA VAL A 181 13.80 0.95 1.72
C VAL A 181 13.42 0.37 3.07
N GLY A 182 12.17 -0.09 3.25
CA GLY A 182 11.65 -0.60 4.53
C GLY A 182 12.40 -1.84 5.04
N LEU A 183 12.82 -2.72 4.14
CA LEU A 183 13.66 -3.86 4.50
C LEU A 183 15.15 -3.53 4.62
N ASN A 184 15.59 -2.32 4.27
CA ASN A 184 17.00 -1.95 4.13
C ASN A 184 17.76 -3.01 3.30
N SER A 185 17.17 -3.41 2.18
CA SER A 185 17.69 -4.48 1.35
C SER A 185 18.90 -4.03 0.55
N LYS A 186 19.89 -4.93 0.40
CA LYS A 186 21.10 -4.73 -0.41
C LYS A 186 21.02 -5.41 -1.78
N SER A 187 19.83 -5.82 -2.22
CA SER A 187 19.65 -6.48 -3.53
C SER A 187 19.98 -5.54 -4.68
N ARG A 188 21.16 -5.74 -5.29
CA ARG A 188 21.65 -4.91 -6.40
C ARG A 188 20.69 -4.96 -7.60
N THR A 189 20.21 -6.16 -7.95
CA THR A 189 19.29 -6.34 -9.09
C THR A 189 17.98 -5.58 -8.89
N SER A 190 17.35 -5.70 -7.72
CA SER A 190 16.10 -4.98 -7.44
C SER A 190 16.30 -3.47 -7.42
N TRP A 191 17.43 -2.98 -6.89
CA TRP A 191 17.78 -1.55 -6.96
C TRP A 191 17.98 -1.06 -8.40
N LEU A 192 18.59 -1.86 -9.28
CA LEU A 192 18.72 -1.53 -10.70
C LEU A 192 17.37 -1.45 -11.39
N LEU A 193 16.47 -2.40 -11.13
CA LEU A 193 15.10 -2.40 -11.68
C LEU A 193 14.32 -1.16 -11.24
N VAL A 194 14.40 -0.81 -9.95
CA VAL A 194 13.77 0.38 -9.40
C VAL A 194 14.38 1.65 -9.98
N ALA A 195 15.71 1.74 -10.08
CA ALA A 195 16.38 2.88 -10.69
C ALA A 195 15.96 3.07 -12.16
N MET A 196 15.86 2.00 -12.93
CA MET A 196 15.38 2.03 -14.31
C MET A 196 13.95 2.58 -14.39
N PHE A 197 13.05 2.10 -13.53
CA PHE A 197 11.67 2.60 -13.45
C PHE A 197 11.61 4.11 -13.14
N TRP A 198 12.34 4.55 -12.11
CA TRP A 198 12.32 5.95 -11.68
C TRP A 198 13.00 6.90 -12.69
N ILE A 199 14.07 6.48 -13.36
CA ILE A 199 14.80 7.32 -14.33
C ILE A 199 14.07 7.37 -15.67
N ALA A 200 13.54 6.24 -16.15
CA ALA A 200 12.95 6.21 -17.48
C ALA A 200 11.54 6.82 -17.52
N GLY A 201 10.81 6.90 -16.39
CA GLY A 201 9.48 7.52 -16.35
C GLY A 201 9.43 8.93 -16.97
N PRO A 202 10.22 9.90 -16.47
CA PRO A 202 10.28 11.25 -17.05
C PRO A 202 10.78 11.32 -18.50
N VAL A 203 11.52 10.30 -18.96
CA VAL A 203 11.96 10.21 -20.36
C VAL A 203 10.81 9.73 -21.25
N LEU A 204 10.07 8.72 -20.79
CA LEU A 204 8.88 8.21 -21.46
C LEU A 204 7.76 9.24 -21.53
N ASP A 205 7.63 10.11 -20.51
CA ASP A 205 6.64 11.19 -20.49
C ASP A 205 6.83 12.20 -21.64
N ARG A 206 8.07 12.34 -22.15
CA ARG A 206 8.35 13.20 -23.32
C ARG A 206 7.86 12.59 -24.62
N LEU A 207 7.69 11.27 -24.68
CA LEU A 207 7.07 10.59 -25.81
C LEU A 207 5.57 10.88 -25.67
N ARG A 208 5.04 11.79 -26.47
CA ARG A 208 3.61 12.13 -26.44
C ARG A 208 2.79 10.89 -26.78
N TRP A 209 2.30 10.18 -25.76
CA TRP A 209 1.48 8.98 -25.92
C TRP A 209 0.11 9.29 -26.53
N SER A 210 -0.34 10.54 -26.41
CA SER A 210 -1.48 11.10 -27.12
C SER A 210 -1.10 12.44 -27.75
N ALA A 211 -1.12 12.51 -29.08
CA ALA A 211 -1.47 13.75 -29.75
C ALA A 211 -3.00 13.87 -29.71
N PRO A 212 -3.59 15.07 -29.57
CA PRO A 212 -4.95 15.27 -30.03
C PRO A 212 -5.07 14.91 -31.52
#